data_AF-A0A521ULT7-F1
#
_entry.id   AF-A0A521ULT7-F1
#
_cell.length_a   1.000
_cell.length_b   1.000
_cell.length_c   1.000
_cell.angle_alpha   90.00
_cell.angle_beta   90.00
_cell.angle_gamma   90.00
#
_symmetry.space_group_name_H-M   'P 1'
#
loop_
_entity.id
_entity.type
_entity.pdbx_description
1 polymer ?
#
loop_
_entity_poly.entity_id
_entity_poly.type
_entity_poly.pdbx_seq_one_letter_code
_entity_poly.pdbx_strand_id
1 'polypeptide(L)'
;MTTQQADAEQRKLQAFVSEYYGRLLASSADLKTNACCAGGAPPAWITSRLAKVHPDVASRFYGCGFPIPQGLRGATVVDLGCGTGRDVFVIAQLVGPDGLVHGIDMTEEQLSLARDTAGWHSERFGYPKPNTAFHLGYVEDLRSVGIADASVDVVVSNCVVNLSPRKDLVLAEVFRVLKPGGELYISDVFADRRLPPEVASDPMLYAECLGGALYQGDFVSLARRAGFIDPRVVSASPISIQHDEISTRVGAARFSSVTYRLFKLDGLDEQCEDYGQSVVYRGGIEGAESVFWLDDHHAFERGRPERVCANTAAMLSSTRLAPWFDVLGARATHFGLFPCGPTMAAAQYQRSSPAAGGGACC
;
A
#
# COMPACT_ATOMS: atom_id res chain seq x y z
N MET A 1 25.88 4.84 21.46
CA MET A 1 24.68 5.55 21.95
C MET A 1 23.99 4.69 22.99
N THR A 2 23.55 5.27 24.10
CA THR A 2 22.68 4.57 25.06
C THR A 2 21.26 4.46 24.50
N THR A 3 20.48 3.46 24.91
CA THR A 3 19.07 3.29 24.46
C THR A 3 18.24 4.56 24.64
N GLN A 4 18.47 5.29 25.75
CA GLN A 4 17.79 6.56 26.04
C GLN A 4 18.12 7.69 25.05
N GLN A 5 19.34 7.73 24.50
CA GLN A 5 19.71 8.74 23.49
C GLN A 5 19.04 8.45 22.15
N ALA A 6 18.98 7.17 21.74
CA ALA A 6 18.30 6.76 20.52
C ALA A 6 16.79 7.04 20.60
N ASP A 7 16.14 6.74 21.73
CA ASP A 7 14.72 7.02 21.95
C ASP A 7 14.42 8.54 21.90
N ALA A 8 15.32 9.37 22.42
CA ALA A 8 15.17 10.82 22.38
C ALA A 8 15.31 11.39 20.96
N GLU A 9 16.20 10.85 20.13
CA GLU A 9 16.33 11.24 18.73
C GLU A 9 15.10 10.83 17.90
N GLN A 10 14.57 9.62 18.11
CA GLN A 10 13.36 9.16 17.45
C GLN A 10 12.15 10.06 17.74
N ARG A 11 11.98 10.46 19.01
CA ARG A 11 10.91 11.39 19.40
C ARG A 11 11.05 12.77 18.75
N LYS A 12 12.28 13.28 18.63
CA LYS A 12 12.54 14.55 17.93
C LYS A 12 12.19 14.44 16.45
N LEU A 13 12.53 13.33 15.80
CA LEU A 13 12.20 13.10 14.41
C LEU A 13 10.68 13.00 14.19
N GLN A 14 9.98 12.23 15.03
CA GLN A 14 8.51 12.14 14.99
C GLN A 14 7.84 13.51 15.19
N ALA A 15 8.31 14.30 16.16
CA ALA A 15 7.81 15.64 16.39
C ALA A 15 8.03 16.56 15.18
N PHE A 16 9.21 16.50 14.56
CA PHE A 16 9.52 17.27 13.34
C PHE A 16 8.61 16.89 12.17
N VAL A 17 8.43 15.59 11.91
CA VAL A 17 7.53 15.11 10.84
C VAL A 17 6.09 15.54 11.12
N SER A 18 5.63 15.42 12.36
CA SER A 18 4.30 15.88 12.77
C SER A 18 4.10 17.38 12.54
N GLU A 19 5.08 18.21 12.88
CA GLU A 19 5.02 19.66 12.64
C GLU A 19 5.07 19.99 11.14
N TYR A 20 5.90 19.27 10.37
CA TYR A 20 6.04 19.45 8.94
C TYR A 20 4.71 19.22 8.21
N TYR A 21 4.06 18.07 8.42
CA TYR A 21 2.79 17.74 7.78
C TYR A 21 1.57 18.43 8.41
N GLY A 22 1.64 18.78 9.70
CA GLY A 22 0.54 19.44 10.39
C GLY A 22 0.45 20.94 10.11
N ARG A 23 1.58 21.62 9.89
CA ARG A 23 1.62 23.09 9.82
C ARG A 23 2.45 23.68 8.68
N LEU A 24 3.59 23.08 8.36
CA LEU A 24 4.53 23.67 7.40
C LEU A 24 4.18 23.38 5.94
N LEU A 25 3.57 22.22 5.67
CA LEU A 25 3.16 21.81 4.34
C LEU A 25 1.74 22.30 4.03
N ALA A 26 1.63 23.34 3.22
CA ALA A 26 0.35 23.94 2.84
C ALA A 26 -0.23 23.34 1.55
N SER A 27 0.63 22.90 0.63
CA SER A 27 0.23 22.31 -0.64
C SER A 27 1.23 21.29 -1.18
N SER A 28 0.79 20.39 -2.07
CA SER A 28 1.68 19.42 -2.74
C SER A 28 2.70 20.10 -3.67
N ALA A 29 2.52 21.38 -4.00
CA ALA A 29 3.47 22.17 -4.79
C ALA A 29 4.70 22.60 -3.98
N ASP A 30 4.65 22.49 -2.64
CA ASP A 30 5.76 22.82 -1.75
C ASP A 30 6.80 21.67 -1.64
N LEU A 31 6.48 20.51 -2.22
CA LEU A 31 7.35 19.33 -2.22
C LEU A 31 8.49 19.48 -3.23
N LYS A 32 9.70 19.11 -2.81
CA LYS A 32 10.92 19.24 -3.62
C LYS A 32 11.13 18.05 -4.56
N THR A 33 10.28 17.03 -4.52
CA THR A 33 10.42 15.81 -5.31
C THR A 33 9.09 15.40 -5.92
N ASN A 34 9.14 14.62 -7.02
CA ASN A 34 7.94 13.97 -7.53
C ASN A 34 7.60 12.67 -6.79
N ALA A 35 8.25 12.40 -5.65
CA ALA A 35 8.03 11.19 -4.86
C ALA A 35 6.54 11.06 -4.52
N CYS A 36 5.92 12.12 -4.01
CA CYS A 36 4.48 12.21 -3.73
C CYS A 36 3.58 12.36 -4.98
N CYS A 37 4.10 12.21 -6.20
CA CYS A 37 3.33 12.37 -7.45
C CYS A 37 3.59 11.23 -8.46
N ALA A 38 4.31 10.18 -8.06
CA ALA A 38 4.84 9.15 -8.98
C ALA A 38 3.80 8.14 -9.50
N GLY A 39 2.56 8.14 -8.98
CA GLY A 39 1.56 7.09 -9.21
C GLY A 39 0.76 7.18 -10.51
N GLY A 40 0.96 8.21 -11.35
CA GLY A 40 0.20 8.41 -12.58
C GLY A 40 -1.29 8.72 -12.33
N ALA A 41 -2.09 8.68 -13.40
CA ALA A 41 -3.53 8.93 -13.30
C ALA A 41 -4.26 7.77 -12.60
N PRO A 42 -5.22 8.04 -11.69
CA PRO A 42 -6.00 6.99 -11.06
C PRO A 42 -6.79 6.19 -12.11
N PRO A 43 -6.99 4.88 -11.90
CA PRO A 43 -7.86 4.09 -12.75
C PRO A 43 -9.31 4.59 -12.62
N ALA A 44 -10.11 4.41 -13.68
CA ALA A 44 -11.46 4.99 -13.77
C ALA A 44 -12.39 4.65 -12.59
N TRP A 45 -12.24 3.45 -12.02
CA TRP A 45 -13.00 3.00 -10.86
C TRP A 45 -12.63 3.76 -9.56
N ILE A 46 -11.43 4.34 -9.47
CA ILE A 46 -11.03 5.26 -8.39
C ILE A 46 -11.44 6.70 -8.74
N THR A 47 -11.22 7.13 -9.99
CA THR A 47 -11.52 8.50 -10.44
C THR A 47 -12.98 8.89 -10.22
N SER A 48 -13.91 7.98 -10.51
CA SER A 48 -15.35 8.24 -10.31
C SER A 48 -15.73 8.45 -8.84
N ARG A 49 -14.93 7.93 -7.90
CA ARG A 49 -15.13 8.03 -6.45
C ARG A 49 -14.46 9.27 -5.88
N LEU A 50 -13.28 9.63 -6.39
CA LEU A 50 -12.62 10.90 -6.07
C LEU A 50 -13.52 12.10 -6.37
N ALA A 51 -14.28 12.05 -7.47
CA ALA A 51 -15.25 13.09 -7.82
C ALA A 51 -16.40 13.27 -6.81
N LYS A 52 -16.54 12.34 -5.85
CA LYS A 52 -17.53 12.39 -4.77
C LYS A 52 -16.91 12.69 -3.40
N VAL A 53 -15.62 12.97 -3.34
CA VAL A 53 -14.92 13.40 -2.12
C VAL A 53 -15.10 14.91 -1.95
N HIS A 54 -15.26 15.37 -0.71
CA HIS A 54 -15.40 16.78 -0.37
C HIS A 54 -14.21 17.58 -0.92
N PRO A 55 -14.41 18.73 -1.60
CA PRO A 55 -13.33 19.49 -2.23
C PRO A 55 -12.18 19.88 -1.29
N ASP A 56 -12.49 20.26 -0.05
CA ASP A 56 -11.47 20.63 0.95
C ASP A 56 -10.62 19.43 1.39
N VAL A 57 -11.19 18.23 1.38
CA VAL A 57 -10.46 16.99 1.65
C VAL A 57 -9.60 16.61 0.45
N ALA A 58 -10.17 16.67 -0.76
CA ALA A 58 -9.47 16.31 -1.99
C ALA A 58 -8.26 17.23 -2.29
N SER A 59 -8.34 18.50 -1.92
CA SER A 59 -7.28 19.49 -2.17
C SER A 59 -6.09 19.41 -1.21
N ARG A 60 -6.23 18.73 -0.06
CA ARG A 60 -5.20 18.61 0.98
C ARG A 60 -4.69 17.17 1.09
N PHE A 61 -4.10 16.69 0.01
CA PHE A 61 -3.58 15.32 -0.08
C PHE A 61 -2.10 15.28 -0.45
N TYR A 62 -1.37 14.39 0.22
CA TYR A 62 0.05 14.14 0.02
C TYR A 62 0.27 12.63 -0.06
N GLY A 63 0.62 12.09 -1.24
CA GLY A 63 0.86 10.65 -1.37
C GLY A 63 1.20 10.21 -2.78
N CYS A 64 2.01 9.16 -2.88
CA CYS A 64 2.73 8.78 -4.09
C CYS A 64 1.92 7.98 -5.11
N GLY A 65 0.63 7.73 -4.87
CA GLY A 65 -0.26 6.95 -5.73
C GLY A 65 -1.63 6.68 -5.10
N PHE A 66 -2.24 5.55 -5.49
CA PHE A 66 -3.53 5.08 -4.98
C PHE A 66 -3.40 3.61 -4.53
N PRO A 67 -2.86 3.34 -3.32
CA PRO A 67 -2.68 1.98 -2.81
C PRO A 67 -4.01 1.39 -2.32
N ILE A 68 -5.00 1.33 -3.21
CA ILE A 68 -6.34 0.83 -2.91
C ILE A 68 -6.54 -0.46 -3.69
N PRO A 69 -6.63 -1.63 -3.03
CA PRO A 69 -6.86 -2.88 -3.72
C PRO A 69 -8.33 -3.03 -4.12
N GLN A 70 -8.62 -3.86 -5.13
CA GLN A 70 -10.00 -4.20 -5.47
C GLN A 70 -10.60 -5.23 -4.50
N GLY A 71 -11.91 -5.46 -4.62
CA GLY A 71 -12.62 -6.52 -3.88
C GLY A 71 -12.82 -6.20 -2.40
N LEU A 72 -13.16 -4.95 -2.06
CA LEU A 72 -13.28 -4.46 -0.68
C LEU A 72 -14.70 -4.50 -0.10
N ARG A 73 -15.70 -4.96 -0.85
CA ARG A 73 -17.10 -4.91 -0.41
C ARG A 73 -17.30 -5.61 0.94
N GLY A 74 -17.89 -4.89 1.90
CA GLY A 74 -18.13 -5.35 3.27
C GLY A 74 -16.88 -5.46 4.16
N ALA A 75 -15.70 -5.03 3.68
CA ALA A 75 -14.47 -5.13 4.43
C ALA A 75 -14.35 -4.07 5.53
N THR A 76 -13.65 -4.42 6.61
CA THR A 76 -13.07 -3.48 7.56
C THR A 76 -11.66 -3.12 7.09
N VAL A 77 -11.41 -1.83 6.84
CA VAL A 77 -10.14 -1.32 6.32
C VAL A 77 -9.53 -0.33 7.31
N VAL A 78 -8.20 -0.35 7.45
CA VAL A 78 -7.43 0.69 8.16
C VAL A 78 -6.54 1.42 7.16
N ASP A 79 -6.57 2.75 7.17
CA ASP A 79 -5.66 3.62 6.43
C ASP A 79 -4.66 4.28 7.40
N LEU A 80 -3.37 3.99 7.19
CA LEU A 80 -2.27 4.48 8.03
C LEU A 80 -1.72 5.81 7.51
N GLY A 81 -1.83 6.86 8.33
CA GLY A 81 -1.48 8.24 7.97
C GLY A 81 -2.51 8.84 7.00
N CYS A 82 -3.78 8.80 7.40
CA CYS A 82 -4.90 9.11 6.53
C CYS A 82 -5.05 10.61 6.18
N GLY A 83 -4.36 11.51 6.90
CA GLY A 83 -4.46 12.94 6.73
C GLY A 83 -5.90 13.44 6.82
N THR A 84 -6.32 14.23 5.83
CA THR A 84 -7.71 14.72 5.70
C THR A 84 -8.74 13.64 5.34
N GLY A 85 -8.31 12.41 5.10
CA GLY A 85 -9.18 11.26 4.84
C GLY A 85 -9.54 11.02 3.37
N ARG A 86 -8.81 11.59 2.41
CA ARG A 86 -9.11 11.41 0.97
C ARG A 86 -9.24 9.92 0.59
N ASP A 87 -8.23 9.12 0.91
CA ASP A 87 -8.20 7.70 0.56
C ASP A 87 -9.25 6.93 1.40
N VAL A 88 -9.41 7.28 2.69
CA VAL A 88 -10.50 6.78 3.55
C VAL A 88 -11.88 6.95 2.91
N PHE A 89 -12.20 8.13 2.35
CA PHE A 89 -13.51 8.37 1.73
C PHE A 89 -13.67 7.73 0.34
N VAL A 90 -12.58 7.47 -0.38
CA VAL A 90 -12.62 6.62 -1.58
C VAL A 90 -12.91 5.17 -1.19
N ILE A 91 -12.22 4.66 -0.18
CA ILE A 91 -12.38 3.29 0.34
C ILE A 91 -13.76 3.11 0.94
N ALA A 92 -14.31 4.11 1.63
CA ALA A 92 -15.66 4.10 2.19
C ALA A 92 -16.73 3.76 1.15
N GLN A 93 -16.56 4.24 -0.09
CA GLN A 93 -17.45 3.93 -1.22
C GLN A 93 -17.23 2.51 -1.77
N LEU A 94 -16.03 1.94 -1.64
CA LEU A 94 -15.68 0.60 -2.12
C LEU A 94 -16.14 -0.49 -1.16
N VAL A 95 -16.01 -0.24 0.15
CA VAL A 95 -16.48 -1.17 1.18
C VAL A 95 -18.00 -1.17 1.28
N GLY A 96 -18.66 -0.06 0.92
CA GLY A 96 -20.12 0.06 0.95
C GLY A 96 -20.67 0.34 2.35
N PRO A 97 -22.01 0.46 2.49
CA PRO A 97 -22.64 0.90 3.75
C PRO A 97 -22.44 -0.08 4.92
N ASP A 98 -22.19 -1.35 4.62
CA ASP A 98 -21.96 -2.41 5.61
C ASP A 98 -20.48 -2.61 5.97
N GLY A 99 -19.57 -1.98 5.22
CA GLY A 99 -18.14 -1.97 5.52
C GLY A 99 -17.76 -0.86 6.50
N LEU A 100 -16.49 -0.82 6.88
CA LEU A 100 -15.97 0.17 7.83
C LEU A 100 -14.55 0.59 7.45
N VAL A 101 -14.24 1.88 7.54
CA VAL A 101 -12.89 2.40 7.29
C VAL A 101 -12.39 3.19 8.49
N HIS A 102 -11.27 2.77 9.06
CA HIS A 102 -10.57 3.49 10.11
C HIS A 102 -9.44 4.33 9.48
N GLY A 103 -9.45 5.64 9.68
CA GLY A 103 -8.31 6.50 9.37
C GLY A 103 -7.48 6.77 10.62
N ILE A 104 -6.17 6.51 10.57
CA ILE A 104 -5.24 6.79 11.66
C ILE A 104 -4.33 7.93 11.23
N ASP A 105 -4.22 8.98 12.04
CA ASP A 105 -3.26 10.06 11.80
C ASP A 105 -2.73 10.63 13.13
N MET A 106 -1.52 11.17 13.11
CA MET A 106 -0.90 11.78 14.29
C MET A 106 -1.24 13.27 14.46
N THR A 107 -1.92 13.88 13.48
CA THR A 107 -2.21 15.33 13.46
C THR A 107 -3.71 15.62 13.63
N GLU A 108 -4.05 16.32 14.71
CA GLU A 108 -5.46 16.66 15.00
C GLU A 108 -6.02 17.65 13.97
N GLU A 109 -5.19 18.54 13.43
CA GLU A 109 -5.58 19.49 12.40
C GLU A 109 -6.11 18.79 11.14
N GLN A 110 -5.45 17.72 10.69
CA GLN A 110 -5.90 16.94 9.53
C GLN A 110 -7.17 16.15 9.85
N LEU A 111 -7.23 15.52 11.02
CA LEU A 111 -8.36 14.70 11.45
C LEU A 111 -9.63 15.52 11.69
N SER A 112 -9.51 16.78 12.14
CA SER A 112 -10.65 17.66 12.36
C SER A 112 -11.50 17.80 11.08
N LEU A 113 -10.86 18.09 9.94
CA LEU A 113 -11.54 18.20 8.65
C LEU A 113 -12.17 16.87 8.20
N ALA A 114 -11.47 15.75 8.43
CA ALA A 114 -11.97 14.43 8.10
C ALA A 114 -13.23 14.08 8.91
N ARG A 115 -13.23 14.39 10.21
CA ARG A 115 -14.38 14.19 11.12
C ARG A 115 -15.56 15.08 10.74
N ASP A 116 -15.31 16.37 10.50
CA ASP A 116 -16.35 17.35 10.17
C ASP A 116 -17.04 17.06 8.83
N THR A 117 -16.31 16.51 7.87
CA THR A 117 -16.85 16.15 6.55
C THR A 117 -17.41 14.73 6.47
N ALA A 118 -17.32 13.91 7.53
CA ALA A 118 -17.80 12.53 7.50
C ALA A 118 -19.31 12.42 7.24
N GLY A 119 -20.10 13.31 7.86
CA GLY A 119 -21.55 13.41 7.64
C GLY A 119 -21.89 13.72 6.17
N TRP A 120 -21.23 14.75 5.62
CA TRP A 120 -21.39 15.15 4.21
C TRP A 120 -21.12 13.98 3.25
N HIS A 121 -20.05 13.21 3.49
CA HIS A 121 -19.72 12.06 2.65
C HIS A 121 -20.78 10.97 2.75
N SER A 122 -21.27 10.65 3.95
CA SER A 122 -22.32 9.64 4.12
C SER A 122 -23.60 10.02 3.39
N GLU A 123 -24.02 11.29 3.45
CA GLU A 123 -25.16 11.81 2.68
C GLU A 123 -24.90 11.72 1.17
N ARG A 124 -23.71 12.15 0.73
CA ARG A 124 -23.30 12.12 -0.69
C ARG A 124 -23.26 10.70 -1.25
N PHE A 125 -22.95 9.70 -0.43
CA PHE A 125 -22.91 8.29 -0.80
C PHE A 125 -24.27 7.59 -0.66
N GLY A 126 -25.26 8.24 -0.04
CA GLY A 126 -26.59 7.68 0.21
C GLY A 126 -26.60 6.68 1.36
N TYR A 127 -25.72 6.83 2.34
CA TYR A 127 -25.62 5.95 3.51
C TYR A 127 -26.38 6.52 4.70
N PRO A 128 -27.00 5.68 5.54
CA PRO A 128 -27.78 6.14 6.69
C PRO A 128 -26.91 6.77 7.80
N LYS A 129 -25.60 6.50 7.79
CA LYS A 129 -24.61 7.03 8.72
C LYS A 129 -23.21 6.93 8.08
N PRO A 130 -22.22 7.68 8.59
CA PRO A 130 -20.82 7.47 8.22
C PRO A 130 -20.38 6.02 8.50
N ASN A 131 -19.68 5.44 7.52
CA ASN A 131 -18.96 4.18 7.64
C ASN A 131 -17.44 4.41 7.78
N THR A 132 -17.07 5.59 8.30
CA THR A 132 -15.70 6.01 8.54
C THR A 132 -15.50 6.37 10.01
N ALA A 133 -14.32 6.10 10.55
CA ALA A 133 -13.93 6.44 11.92
C ALA A 133 -12.48 6.95 11.93
N PHE A 134 -12.23 8.09 12.57
CA PHE A 134 -10.94 8.79 12.51
C PHE A 134 -10.28 8.89 13.88
N HIS A 135 -9.05 8.40 13.99
CA HIS A 135 -8.35 8.17 15.25
C HIS A 135 -7.05 8.96 15.30
N LEU A 136 -6.88 9.73 16.37
CA LEU A 136 -5.62 10.43 16.66
C LEU A 136 -4.65 9.45 17.32
N GLY A 137 -3.55 9.13 16.67
CA GLY A 137 -2.54 8.22 17.21
C GLY A 137 -1.40 7.93 16.25
N TYR A 138 -0.48 7.10 16.72
CA TYR A 138 0.71 6.69 15.97
C TYR A 138 0.46 5.35 15.27
N VAL A 139 0.98 5.21 14.05
CA VAL A 139 0.85 3.99 13.24
C VAL A 139 1.62 2.80 13.83
N GLU A 140 2.57 3.08 14.73
CA GLU A 140 3.34 2.13 15.52
C GLU A 140 2.56 1.53 16.71
N ASP A 141 1.40 2.09 17.08
CA ASP A 141 0.59 1.64 18.22
C ASP A 141 -0.91 1.77 17.94
N LEU A 142 -1.42 0.86 17.12
CA LEU A 142 -2.85 0.78 16.79
C LEU A 142 -3.69 0.24 17.97
N ARG A 143 -3.05 -0.34 18.99
CA ARG A 143 -3.75 -0.77 20.20
C ARG A 143 -4.22 0.43 21.00
N SER A 144 -3.41 1.48 21.12
CA SER A 144 -3.75 2.71 21.85
C SER A 144 -5.00 3.41 21.32
N VAL A 145 -5.26 3.30 20.02
CA VAL A 145 -6.46 3.85 19.36
C VAL A 145 -7.62 2.84 19.26
N GLY A 146 -7.50 1.68 19.92
CA GLY A 146 -8.60 0.72 20.06
C GLY A 146 -8.76 -0.28 18.90
N ILE A 147 -7.77 -0.42 18.01
CA ILE A 147 -7.82 -1.44 16.96
C ILE A 147 -7.40 -2.81 17.52
N ALA A 148 -8.37 -3.71 17.57
CA ALA A 148 -8.21 -5.04 18.15
C ALA A 148 -7.37 -5.98 17.26
N ASP A 149 -6.79 -7.00 17.89
CA ASP A 149 -6.11 -8.10 17.21
C ASP A 149 -7.09 -8.78 16.24
N ALA A 150 -6.60 -9.17 15.06
CA ALA A 150 -7.38 -9.91 14.06
C ALA A 150 -8.79 -9.32 13.77
N SER A 151 -8.89 -8.00 13.64
CA SER A 151 -10.15 -7.28 13.42
C SER A 151 -10.27 -6.61 12.05
N VAL A 152 -9.17 -6.53 11.30
CA VAL A 152 -9.08 -5.77 10.04
C VAL A 152 -8.89 -6.72 8.85
N ASP A 153 -9.62 -6.50 7.75
CA ASP A 153 -9.48 -7.28 6.51
C ASP A 153 -8.34 -6.76 5.64
N VAL A 154 -8.20 -5.43 5.54
CA VAL A 154 -7.16 -4.77 4.73
C VAL A 154 -6.57 -3.59 5.48
N VAL A 155 -5.24 -3.50 5.52
CA VAL A 155 -4.54 -2.27 5.90
C VAL A 155 -3.98 -1.65 4.64
N VAL A 156 -4.21 -0.36 4.44
CA VAL A 156 -3.61 0.43 3.37
C VAL A 156 -2.67 1.49 3.94
N SER A 157 -1.66 1.86 3.16
CA SER A 157 -0.77 2.97 3.52
C SER A 157 -0.15 3.58 2.26
N ASN A 158 -0.02 4.90 2.27
CA ASN A 158 0.51 5.68 1.15
C ASN A 158 1.62 6.61 1.61
N CYS A 159 2.88 6.21 1.44
CA CYS A 159 4.06 7.00 1.76
C CYS A 159 4.20 7.44 3.23
N VAL A 160 3.75 6.60 4.17
CA VAL A 160 3.76 6.88 5.62
C VAL A 160 4.75 6.00 6.38
N VAL A 161 4.97 4.75 5.97
CA VAL A 161 5.85 3.83 6.70
C VAL A 161 7.29 4.33 6.71
N ASN A 162 7.74 4.97 5.63
CA ASN A 162 9.04 5.63 5.58
C ASN A 162 9.24 6.74 6.61
N LEU A 163 8.16 7.40 7.05
CA LEU A 163 8.20 8.43 8.08
C LEU A 163 8.29 7.86 9.49
N SER A 164 7.93 6.58 9.69
CA SER A 164 8.07 5.93 11.00
C SER A 164 9.54 5.68 11.35
N PRO A 165 10.01 6.08 12.54
CA PRO A 165 11.33 5.69 13.04
C PRO A 165 11.40 4.20 13.44
N ARG A 166 10.26 3.54 13.62
CA ARG A 166 10.12 2.15 14.07
C ARG A 166 9.26 1.35 13.11
N LYS A 167 9.73 1.25 11.86
CA LYS A 167 9.11 0.47 10.77
C LYS A 167 8.86 -0.98 11.16
N ASP A 168 9.71 -1.54 12.03
CA ASP A 168 9.56 -2.87 12.59
C ASP A 168 8.29 -3.01 13.42
N LEU A 169 7.99 -2.00 14.25
CA LEU A 169 6.75 -1.96 15.04
C LEU A 169 5.53 -1.74 14.16
N VAL A 170 5.62 -0.89 13.13
CA VAL A 170 4.51 -0.69 12.18
C VAL A 170 4.12 -2.01 11.53
N LEU A 171 5.07 -2.76 10.96
CA LEU A 171 4.75 -4.04 10.31
C LEU A 171 4.24 -5.08 11.31
N ALA A 172 4.75 -5.09 12.54
CA ALA A 172 4.25 -5.97 13.60
C ALA A 172 2.81 -5.64 14.03
N GLU A 173 2.48 -4.35 14.20
CA GLU A 173 1.13 -3.89 14.52
C GLU A 173 0.15 -4.20 13.38
N VAL A 174 0.56 -3.97 12.14
CA VAL A 174 -0.24 -4.33 10.96
C VAL A 174 -0.51 -5.83 10.93
N PHE A 175 0.51 -6.66 11.13
CA PHE A 175 0.32 -8.10 11.20
C PHE A 175 -0.62 -8.51 12.35
N ARG A 176 -0.53 -7.85 13.51
CA ARG A 176 -1.41 -8.11 14.65
C ARG A 176 -2.88 -7.83 14.34
N VAL A 177 -3.19 -6.66 13.79
CA VAL A 177 -4.59 -6.22 13.57
C VAL A 177 -5.26 -6.95 12.41
N LEU A 178 -4.50 -7.46 11.44
CA LEU A 178 -5.05 -8.21 10.31
C LEU A 178 -5.67 -9.53 10.76
N LYS A 179 -6.86 -9.83 10.25
CA LYS A 179 -7.47 -11.17 10.32
C LYS A 179 -6.60 -12.19 9.58
N PRO A 180 -6.70 -13.50 9.91
CA PRO A 180 -6.22 -14.54 9.00
C PRO A 180 -6.83 -14.35 7.61
N GLY A 181 -6.00 -14.35 6.56
CA GLY A 181 -6.39 -14.04 5.19
C GLY A 181 -6.48 -12.54 4.86
N GLY A 182 -6.21 -11.65 5.82
CA GLY A 182 -6.13 -10.21 5.61
C GLY A 182 -4.86 -9.79 4.85
N GLU A 183 -4.81 -8.56 4.35
CA GLU A 183 -3.66 -8.06 3.60
C GLU A 183 -3.23 -6.65 4.04
N LEU A 184 -1.92 -6.41 3.99
CA LEU A 184 -1.36 -5.07 3.88
C LEU A 184 -1.16 -4.75 2.40
N TYR A 185 -1.73 -3.64 1.94
CA TYR A 185 -1.56 -3.11 0.59
C TYR A 185 -0.96 -1.70 0.68
N ILE A 186 0.34 -1.59 0.43
CA ILE A 186 1.13 -0.38 0.72
C ILE A 186 1.80 0.14 -0.53
N SER A 187 1.79 1.45 -0.75
CA SER A 187 2.69 2.11 -1.69
C SER A 187 3.63 3.04 -0.93
N ASP A 188 4.94 2.86 -1.13
CA ASP A 188 5.96 3.70 -0.49
C ASP A 188 7.17 3.89 -1.41
N VAL A 189 8.05 4.81 -1.02
CA VAL A 189 9.32 5.09 -1.69
C VAL A 189 10.37 4.05 -1.27
N PHE A 190 11.05 3.45 -2.23
CA PHE A 190 12.15 2.53 -1.95
C PHE A 190 13.40 2.91 -2.70
N ALA A 191 14.55 2.63 -2.09
CA ALA A 191 15.85 2.78 -2.71
C ALA A 191 16.35 1.44 -3.26
N ASP A 192 17.16 1.51 -4.33
CA ASP A 192 17.86 0.35 -4.89
C ASP A 192 19.02 -0.13 -4.01
N ARG A 193 19.42 0.67 -3.02
CA ARG A 193 20.53 0.43 -2.10
C ARG A 193 20.30 1.14 -0.75
N ARG A 194 21.10 0.78 0.26
CA ARG A 194 21.12 1.49 1.55
C ARG A 194 21.68 2.89 1.36
N LEU A 195 21.01 3.88 1.94
CA LEU A 195 21.38 5.29 1.81
C LEU A 195 22.59 5.63 2.72
N PRO A 196 23.42 6.61 2.33
CA PRO A 196 24.46 7.15 3.20
C PRO A 196 23.86 7.72 4.50
N PRO A 197 24.54 7.59 5.67
CA PRO A 197 24.05 8.09 6.94
C PRO A 197 23.62 9.57 6.91
N GLU A 198 24.38 10.42 6.22
CA GLU A 198 24.13 11.85 6.06
C GLU A 198 22.87 12.20 5.25
N VAL A 199 22.35 11.25 4.48
CA VAL A 199 21.05 11.35 3.78
C VAL A 199 19.96 10.81 4.69
N ALA A 200 20.20 9.65 5.31
CA ALA A 200 19.22 8.97 6.15
C ALA A 200 18.85 9.75 7.42
N SER A 201 19.79 10.53 7.97
CA SER A 201 19.59 11.34 9.17
C SER A 201 19.19 12.79 8.89
N ASP A 202 19.07 13.21 7.63
CA ASP A 202 18.68 14.57 7.28
C ASP A 202 17.17 14.76 7.48
N PRO A 203 16.73 15.67 8.38
CA PRO A 203 15.30 15.83 8.69
C PRO A 203 14.45 16.24 7.50
N MET A 204 14.98 17.08 6.59
CA MET A 204 14.25 17.53 5.42
C MET A 204 14.09 16.41 4.39
N LEU A 205 15.16 15.66 4.10
CA LEU A 205 15.07 14.51 3.20
C LEU A 205 14.21 13.41 3.79
N TYR A 206 14.23 13.24 5.11
CA TYR A 206 13.37 12.30 5.80
C TYR A 206 11.89 12.69 5.66
N ALA A 207 11.54 13.97 5.85
CA ALA A 207 10.18 14.48 5.66
C ALA A 207 9.70 14.42 4.19
N GLU A 208 10.62 14.46 3.21
CA GLU A 208 10.32 14.24 1.78
C GLU A 208 10.22 12.74 1.41
N CYS A 209 10.11 11.84 2.40
CA CYS A 209 10.09 10.37 2.25
C CYS A 209 11.32 9.76 1.57
N LEU A 210 12.43 10.51 1.41
CA LEU A 210 13.67 10.02 0.82
C LEU A 210 14.63 9.48 1.87
N GLY A 211 14.89 10.23 2.94
CA GLY A 211 15.84 9.84 3.99
C GLY A 211 15.40 8.59 4.75
N GLY A 212 14.09 8.40 4.89
CA GLY A 212 13.51 7.21 5.51
C GLY A 212 13.35 6.01 4.57
N ALA A 213 13.63 6.16 3.27
CA ALA A 213 13.39 5.13 2.27
C ALA A 213 14.29 3.91 2.50
N LEU A 214 13.66 2.73 2.64
CA LEU A 214 14.38 1.48 2.80
C LEU A 214 14.94 0.99 1.46
N TYR A 215 16.09 0.32 1.54
CA TYR A 215 16.47 -0.64 0.52
C TYR A 215 15.39 -1.72 0.40
N GLN A 216 14.92 -2.03 -0.80
CA GLN A 216 13.83 -3.00 -1.01
C GLN A 216 14.10 -4.36 -0.33
N GLY A 217 15.34 -4.87 -0.39
CA GLY A 217 15.68 -6.14 0.26
C GLY A 217 15.59 -6.09 1.80
N ASP A 218 15.87 -4.93 2.40
CA ASP A 218 15.72 -4.73 3.85
C ASP A 218 14.23 -4.66 4.24
N PHE A 219 13.38 -4.04 3.41
CA PHE A 219 11.93 -4.03 3.61
C PHE A 219 11.34 -5.45 3.55
N VAL A 220 11.67 -6.24 2.51
CA VAL A 220 11.20 -7.63 2.39
C VAL A 220 11.65 -8.46 3.59
N SER A 221 12.90 -8.28 4.03
CA SER A 221 13.42 -8.96 5.22
C SER A 221 12.67 -8.57 6.50
N LEU A 222 12.30 -7.29 6.64
CA LEU A 222 11.55 -6.81 7.78
C LEU A 222 10.10 -7.30 7.79
N ALA A 223 9.45 -7.31 6.62
CA ALA A 223 8.12 -7.86 6.43
C ALA A 223 8.06 -9.34 6.80
N ARG A 224 9.03 -10.14 6.36
CA ARG A 224 9.14 -11.56 6.73
C ARG A 224 9.32 -11.76 8.23
N ARG A 225 10.15 -10.94 8.89
CA ARG A 225 10.30 -10.98 10.35
C ARG A 225 9.01 -10.66 11.10
N ALA A 226 8.16 -9.80 10.53
CA ALA A 226 6.84 -9.50 11.10
C ALA A 226 5.80 -10.61 10.86
N GLY A 227 6.08 -11.58 9.98
CA GLY A 227 5.21 -12.71 9.66
C GLY A 227 4.69 -12.74 8.22
N PHE A 228 4.98 -11.73 7.39
CA PHE A 228 4.58 -11.71 5.99
C PHE A 228 5.58 -12.50 5.12
N ILE A 229 5.31 -13.78 4.91
CA ILE A 229 6.26 -14.72 4.28
C ILE A 229 6.53 -14.39 2.79
N ASP A 230 5.48 -14.03 2.05
CA ASP A 230 5.54 -13.82 0.59
C ASP A 230 5.03 -12.41 0.18
N PRO A 231 5.83 -11.34 0.39
CA PRO A 231 5.52 -10.01 -0.13
C PRO A 231 5.54 -9.98 -1.66
N ARG A 232 4.49 -9.44 -2.28
CA ARG A 232 4.36 -9.33 -3.75
C ARG A 232 4.42 -7.89 -4.23
N VAL A 233 5.20 -7.63 -5.28
CA VAL A 233 5.21 -6.33 -5.97
C VAL A 233 4.01 -6.26 -6.90
N VAL A 234 3.16 -5.24 -6.74
CA VAL A 234 2.00 -5.02 -7.61
C VAL A 234 2.32 -4.05 -8.74
N SER A 235 3.09 -3.02 -8.44
CA SER A 235 3.56 -2.05 -9.42
C SER A 235 4.79 -1.32 -8.91
N ALA A 236 5.66 -0.89 -9.83
CA ALA A 236 6.81 -0.06 -9.52
C ALA A 236 6.96 1.05 -10.56
N SER A 237 7.22 2.27 -10.10
CA SER A 237 7.47 3.45 -10.94
C SER A 237 8.75 4.16 -10.48
N PRO A 238 9.66 4.53 -11.40
CA PRO A 238 10.86 5.27 -11.03
C PRO A 238 10.52 6.67 -10.51
N ILE A 239 11.26 7.12 -9.49
CA ILE A 239 11.20 8.49 -8.95
C ILE A 239 12.43 9.25 -9.44
N SER A 240 12.20 10.47 -9.95
CA SER A 240 13.27 11.34 -10.45
C SER A 240 13.52 12.49 -9.49
N ILE A 241 14.75 12.64 -9.02
CA ILE A 241 15.16 13.76 -8.19
C ILE A 241 15.51 14.93 -9.11
N GLN A 242 14.78 16.04 -9.00
CA GLN A 242 14.93 17.19 -9.89
C GLN A 242 15.88 18.28 -9.34
N HIS A 243 16.36 18.14 -8.10
CA HIS A 243 17.31 19.08 -7.50
C HIS A 243 18.73 18.54 -7.48
N ASP A 244 19.66 19.28 -8.10
CA ASP A 244 21.07 18.91 -8.23
C ASP A 244 21.77 18.68 -6.88
N GLU A 245 21.42 19.48 -5.86
CA GLU A 245 21.97 19.32 -4.51
C GLU A 245 21.55 17.99 -3.88
N ILE A 246 20.27 17.63 -3.98
CA ILE A 246 19.76 16.36 -3.45
C ILE A 246 20.36 15.19 -4.24
N SER A 247 20.41 15.32 -5.57
CA SER A 247 20.99 14.32 -6.48
C SER A 247 22.45 14.02 -6.12
N THR A 248 23.24 15.06 -5.84
CA THR A 248 24.64 14.93 -5.41
C THR A 248 24.76 14.19 -4.08
N ARG A 249 23.87 14.48 -3.12
CA ARG A 249 23.89 13.89 -1.78
C ARG A 249 23.47 12.41 -1.78
N VAL A 250 22.46 12.04 -2.56
CA VAL A 250 22.02 10.63 -2.67
C VAL A 250 22.98 9.76 -3.50
N GLY A 251 23.89 10.39 -4.25
CA GLY A 251 24.88 9.72 -5.08
C GLY A 251 24.23 8.85 -6.15
N ALA A 252 24.67 7.60 -6.27
CA ALA A 252 24.15 6.65 -7.27
C ALA A 252 22.84 5.95 -6.85
N ALA A 253 22.25 6.32 -5.71
CA ALA A 253 20.99 5.72 -5.26
C ALA A 253 19.85 6.07 -6.22
N ARG A 254 19.07 5.06 -6.59
CA ARG A 254 17.88 5.19 -7.41
C ARG A 254 16.66 4.93 -6.55
N PHE A 255 15.62 5.73 -6.76
CA PHE A 255 14.38 5.63 -6.01
C PHE A 255 13.25 5.17 -6.91
N SER A 256 12.31 4.42 -6.34
CA SER A 256 11.10 3.97 -7.00
C SER A 256 9.94 3.99 -6.02
N SER A 257 8.77 4.44 -6.48
CA SER A 257 7.51 4.18 -5.78
C SER A 257 7.13 2.73 -6.07
N VAL A 258 7.00 1.90 -5.04
CA VAL A 258 6.62 0.50 -5.19
C VAL A 258 5.38 0.23 -4.38
N THR A 259 4.37 -0.34 -5.03
CA THR A 259 3.19 -0.88 -4.37
C THR A 259 3.41 -2.35 -4.08
N TYR A 260 3.33 -2.73 -2.82
CA TYR A 260 3.40 -4.09 -2.35
C TYR A 260 2.05 -4.57 -1.82
N ARG A 261 1.80 -5.87 -1.93
CA ARG A 261 0.75 -6.57 -1.18
C ARG A 261 1.34 -7.70 -0.35
N LEU A 262 0.98 -7.77 0.92
CA LEU A 262 1.49 -8.71 1.89
C LEU A 262 0.31 -9.38 2.60
N PHE A 263 0.09 -10.67 2.36
CA PHE A 263 -1.00 -11.41 2.97
C PHE A 263 -0.59 -12.01 4.33
N LYS A 264 -1.49 -11.96 5.30
CA LYS A 264 -1.39 -12.73 6.54
C LYS A 264 -2.01 -14.11 6.33
N LEU A 265 -1.19 -15.06 5.91
CA LEU A 265 -1.59 -16.45 5.69
C LEU A 265 -0.60 -17.39 6.36
N ASP A 266 -1.13 -18.38 7.07
CA ASP A 266 -0.34 -19.46 7.63
C ASP A 266 0.01 -20.48 6.54
N GLY A 267 1.17 -21.14 6.68
CA GLY A 267 1.56 -22.23 5.76
C GLY A 267 1.90 -21.77 4.34
N LEU A 268 2.34 -20.53 4.17
CA LEU A 268 3.04 -20.09 2.96
C LEU A 268 4.49 -20.60 2.99
N ASP A 269 4.97 -21.01 1.84
CA ASP A 269 6.36 -21.42 1.63
C ASP A 269 7.23 -20.19 1.31
N GLU A 270 8.51 -20.19 1.71
CA GLU A 270 9.44 -19.10 1.34
C GLU A 270 9.74 -19.08 -0.17
N GLN A 271 9.57 -20.23 -0.82
CA GLN A 271 9.74 -20.44 -2.24
C GLN A 271 8.39 -20.73 -2.91
N CYS A 272 8.34 -20.61 -4.24
CA CYS A 272 7.16 -21.02 -4.98
C CYS A 272 7.17 -22.54 -5.15
N GLU A 273 6.37 -23.25 -4.36
CA GLU A 273 6.26 -24.72 -4.42
C GLU A 273 5.11 -25.17 -5.34
N ASP A 274 5.33 -26.26 -6.08
CA ASP A 274 4.36 -26.85 -7.02
C ASP A 274 3.59 -28.01 -6.38
N TYR A 275 2.26 -27.85 -6.30
CA TYR A 275 1.33 -28.93 -5.91
C TYR A 275 0.34 -29.28 -7.04
N GLY A 276 0.64 -28.87 -8.27
CA GLY A 276 -0.20 -29.12 -9.45
C GLY A 276 -1.49 -28.30 -9.46
N GLN A 277 -1.53 -27.18 -8.74
CA GLN A 277 -2.74 -26.37 -8.60
C GLN A 277 -2.96 -25.47 -9.82
N SER A 278 -4.23 -25.27 -10.17
CA SER A 278 -4.65 -24.29 -11.18
C SER A 278 -5.80 -23.46 -10.63
N VAL A 279 -5.92 -22.23 -11.11
CA VAL A 279 -6.98 -21.30 -10.68
C VAL A 279 -7.73 -20.77 -11.90
N VAL A 280 -9.03 -20.52 -11.73
CA VAL A 280 -9.88 -19.88 -12.74
C VAL A 280 -10.51 -18.65 -12.12
N TYR A 281 -10.30 -17.48 -12.72
CA TYR A 281 -10.97 -16.27 -12.29
C TYR A 281 -12.42 -16.25 -12.80
N ARG A 282 -13.38 -16.06 -11.89
CA ARG A 282 -14.82 -16.04 -12.22
C ARG A 282 -15.28 -14.73 -12.84
N GLY A 283 -14.52 -13.64 -12.67
CA GLY A 283 -14.96 -12.28 -13.02
C GLY A 283 -15.80 -11.62 -11.92
N GLY A 284 -16.08 -10.33 -12.10
CA GLY A 284 -17.05 -9.60 -11.29
C GLY A 284 -16.47 -8.74 -10.16
N ILE A 285 -15.14 -8.71 -10.00
CA ILE A 285 -14.49 -7.69 -9.18
C ILE A 285 -14.60 -6.37 -9.95
N GLU A 286 -15.16 -5.34 -9.30
CA GLU A 286 -15.29 -4.01 -9.89
C GLU A 286 -13.92 -3.44 -10.31
N GLY A 287 -13.82 -2.96 -11.55
CA GLY A 287 -12.57 -2.47 -12.13
C GLY A 287 -11.57 -3.56 -12.54
N ALA A 288 -11.97 -4.83 -12.44
CA ALA A 288 -11.21 -6.00 -12.85
C ALA A 288 -12.13 -7.07 -13.46
N GLU A 289 -13.22 -6.68 -14.11
CA GLU A 289 -14.31 -7.57 -14.52
C GLU A 289 -13.85 -8.67 -15.48
N SER A 290 -12.90 -8.34 -16.35
CA SER A 290 -12.36 -9.24 -17.38
C SER A 290 -10.99 -9.83 -17.01
N VAL A 291 -10.13 -9.03 -16.37
CA VAL A 291 -8.77 -9.45 -16.00
C VAL A 291 -8.44 -8.90 -14.60
N PHE A 292 -8.07 -9.80 -13.69
CA PHE A 292 -7.59 -9.43 -12.36
C PHE A 292 -6.08 -9.59 -12.27
N TRP A 293 -5.38 -8.55 -11.81
CA TRP A 293 -3.96 -8.59 -11.52
C TRP A 293 -3.76 -8.79 -10.02
N LEU A 294 -3.16 -9.92 -9.63
CA LEU A 294 -2.75 -10.17 -8.26
C LEU A 294 -1.47 -9.40 -7.95
N ASP A 295 -0.49 -9.45 -8.83
CA ASP A 295 0.80 -8.77 -8.70
C ASP A 295 1.37 -8.47 -10.09
N ASP A 296 2.62 -8.02 -10.18
CA ASP A 296 3.24 -7.59 -11.45
C ASP A 296 3.47 -8.71 -12.49
N HIS A 297 3.26 -9.98 -12.13
CA HIS A 297 3.42 -11.12 -13.02
C HIS A 297 2.26 -12.13 -12.97
N HIS A 298 1.29 -11.99 -12.07
CA HIS A 298 0.10 -12.83 -12.03
C HIS A 298 -1.15 -12.04 -12.45
N ALA A 299 -1.57 -12.24 -13.69
CA ALA A 299 -2.87 -11.82 -14.20
C ALA A 299 -3.77 -13.04 -14.44
N PHE A 300 -5.07 -12.86 -14.25
CA PHE A 300 -6.07 -13.90 -14.43
C PHE A 300 -7.22 -13.39 -15.29
N GLU A 301 -7.32 -13.92 -16.50
CA GLU A 301 -8.41 -13.64 -17.43
C GLU A 301 -9.64 -14.46 -17.03
N ARG A 302 -10.81 -13.82 -17.08
CA ARG A 302 -12.08 -14.45 -16.71
C ARG A 302 -12.30 -15.74 -17.50
N GLY A 303 -12.54 -16.84 -16.79
CA GLY A 303 -12.83 -18.16 -17.35
C GLY A 303 -11.62 -18.92 -17.89
N ARG A 304 -10.42 -18.33 -17.88
CA ARG A 304 -9.19 -18.99 -18.31
C ARG A 304 -8.48 -19.66 -17.12
N PRO A 305 -8.22 -20.97 -17.17
CA PRO A 305 -7.39 -21.63 -16.18
C PRO A 305 -5.92 -21.22 -16.29
N GLU A 306 -5.29 -20.93 -15.16
CA GLU A 306 -3.86 -20.63 -15.02
C GLU A 306 -3.24 -21.55 -13.97
N ARG A 307 -2.09 -22.16 -14.28
CA ARG A 307 -1.32 -22.87 -13.26
C ARG A 307 -0.66 -21.89 -12.31
N VAL A 308 -0.62 -22.23 -11.03
CA VAL A 308 -0.02 -21.37 -10.00
C VAL A 308 0.72 -22.19 -8.94
N CYS A 309 1.64 -21.55 -8.22
CA CYS A 309 2.27 -22.15 -7.05
C CYS A 309 1.30 -22.23 -5.86
N ALA A 310 1.70 -22.98 -4.83
CA ALA A 310 0.92 -23.17 -3.61
C ALA A 310 0.55 -21.86 -2.91
N ASN A 311 1.49 -20.90 -2.86
CA ASN A 311 1.27 -19.60 -2.22
C ASN A 311 0.21 -18.80 -2.97
N THR A 312 0.35 -18.66 -4.29
CA THR A 312 -0.62 -17.93 -5.12
C THR A 312 -2.02 -18.58 -5.03
N ALA A 313 -2.10 -19.91 -5.02
CA ALA A 313 -3.36 -20.60 -4.80
C ALA A 313 -3.98 -20.22 -3.43
N ALA A 314 -3.20 -20.21 -2.35
CA ALA A 314 -3.67 -19.82 -1.02
C ALA A 314 -4.12 -18.35 -0.94
N MET A 315 -3.38 -17.43 -1.57
CA MET A 315 -3.77 -16.01 -1.67
C MET A 315 -5.13 -15.85 -2.36
N LEU A 316 -5.42 -16.69 -3.35
CA LEU A 316 -6.68 -16.65 -4.10
C LEU A 316 -7.81 -17.44 -3.46
N SER A 317 -7.54 -18.48 -2.65
CA SER A 317 -8.57 -19.34 -2.05
C SER A 317 -8.87 -19.07 -0.57
N SER A 318 -7.98 -18.39 0.14
CA SER A 318 -8.02 -18.29 1.60
C SER A 318 -8.03 -16.84 2.10
N THR A 319 -8.44 -15.91 1.23
CA THR A 319 -8.56 -14.49 1.51
C THR A 319 -9.94 -14.00 1.04
N ARG A 320 -10.21 -12.69 1.17
CA ARG A 320 -11.42 -12.08 0.58
C ARG A 320 -11.55 -12.27 -0.94
N LEU A 321 -10.48 -12.71 -1.62
CA LEU A 321 -10.49 -12.98 -3.06
C LEU A 321 -11.18 -14.33 -3.40
N ALA A 322 -11.31 -15.24 -2.42
CA ALA A 322 -11.85 -16.58 -2.60
C ALA A 322 -13.18 -16.69 -3.35
N PRO A 323 -14.19 -15.82 -3.12
CA PRO A 323 -15.46 -15.92 -3.85
C PRO A 323 -15.32 -15.75 -5.38
N TRP A 324 -14.22 -15.16 -5.84
CA TRP A 324 -13.97 -14.80 -7.23
C TRP A 324 -13.11 -15.81 -7.99
N PHE A 325 -12.63 -16.86 -7.32
CA PHE A 325 -11.72 -17.84 -7.92
C PHE A 325 -12.19 -19.27 -7.66
N ASP A 326 -12.07 -20.11 -8.68
CA ASP A 326 -12.09 -21.56 -8.54
C ASP A 326 -10.66 -22.05 -8.43
N VAL A 327 -10.36 -22.88 -7.44
CA VAL A 327 -9.05 -23.52 -7.29
C VAL A 327 -9.20 -25.02 -7.52
N LEU A 328 -8.45 -25.52 -8.49
CA LEU A 328 -8.37 -26.93 -8.87
C LEU A 328 -7.08 -27.54 -8.32
N GLY A 329 -7.18 -28.76 -7.80
CA GLY A 329 -6.07 -29.47 -7.17
C GLY A 329 -6.02 -29.29 -5.65
N ALA A 330 -5.18 -30.10 -5.00
CA ALA A 330 -4.99 -30.11 -3.55
C ALA A 330 -3.50 -30.25 -3.21
N ARG A 331 -3.11 -29.84 -2.00
CA ARG A 331 -1.73 -29.99 -1.51
C ARG A 331 -1.37 -31.42 -1.07
N ALA A 332 -1.84 -32.43 -1.82
CA ALA A 332 -1.65 -33.84 -1.50
C ALA A 332 -0.35 -34.43 -2.06
N THR A 333 0.21 -33.84 -3.13
CA THR A 333 1.46 -34.30 -3.75
C THR A 333 2.29 -33.08 -4.12
N HIS A 334 3.54 -33.06 -3.67
CA HIS A 334 4.51 -32.02 -3.99
C HIS A 334 5.31 -32.44 -5.23
N PHE A 335 5.43 -31.54 -6.21
CA PHE A 335 6.10 -31.76 -7.49
C PHE A 335 7.44 -31.03 -7.59
N GLY A 336 7.92 -30.45 -6.49
CA GLY A 336 9.14 -29.64 -6.44
C GLY A 336 8.87 -28.15 -6.62
N LEU A 337 9.89 -27.41 -7.07
CA LEU A 337 9.79 -25.96 -7.28
C LEU A 337 8.87 -25.64 -8.46
N PHE A 338 7.94 -24.72 -8.23
CA PHE A 338 7.15 -24.11 -9.28
C PHE A 338 8.01 -23.06 -10.02
N PRO A 339 8.11 -23.13 -11.36
CA PRO A 339 8.85 -22.14 -12.14
C PRO A 339 8.07 -20.82 -12.18
N CYS A 340 8.15 -20.05 -11.11
CA CYS A 340 7.39 -18.82 -10.95
C CYS A 340 7.83 -17.78 -11.99
N GLY A 341 6.86 -17.29 -12.75
CA GLY A 341 7.03 -16.32 -13.82
C GLY A 341 5.66 -15.80 -14.24
N PRO A 342 5.60 -14.95 -15.28
CA PRO A 342 4.33 -14.42 -15.74
C PRO A 342 3.31 -15.52 -16.06
N THR A 343 2.09 -15.39 -15.55
CA THR A 343 0.96 -16.22 -16.02
C THR A 343 0.76 -16.00 -17.52
N MET A 344 0.06 -16.90 -18.21
CA MET A 344 -0.13 -16.71 -19.65
C MET A 344 -0.91 -15.42 -19.94
N ALA A 345 -1.93 -15.12 -19.14
CA ALA A 345 -2.62 -13.84 -19.20
C ALA A 345 -1.68 -12.65 -18.92
N ALA A 346 -0.79 -12.73 -17.94
CA ALA A 346 0.16 -11.63 -17.67
C ALA A 346 1.12 -11.40 -18.83
N ALA A 347 1.64 -12.47 -19.44
CA ALA A 347 2.50 -12.36 -20.63
C ALA A 347 1.75 -11.78 -21.84
N GLN A 348 0.46 -12.10 -21.98
CA GLN A 348 -0.37 -11.60 -23.09
C GLN A 348 -0.79 -10.14 -22.91
N TYR A 349 -1.09 -9.72 -21.67
CA TYR A 349 -1.62 -8.39 -21.36
C TYR A 349 -0.60 -7.46 -20.74
N GLN A 350 0.65 -7.88 -20.62
CA GLN A 350 1.73 -7.10 -20.04
C GLN A 350 1.70 -5.72 -20.69
N ARG A 351 1.44 -4.72 -19.86
CA ARG A 351 1.43 -3.32 -20.28
C ARG A 351 2.84 -3.03 -20.77
N SER A 352 3.02 -2.90 -22.08
CA SER A 352 4.22 -2.29 -22.61
C SER A 352 4.35 -0.92 -21.96
N SER A 353 5.28 -0.77 -21.02
CA SER A 353 5.90 0.54 -20.76
C SER A 353 6.28 1.09 -22.14
N PRO A 354 6.06 2.39 -22.42
CA PRO A 354 6.58 2.95 -23.65
C PRO A 354 8.10 2.75 -23.59
N ALA A 355 8.59 1.78 -24.36
CA ALA A 355 9.98 1.73 -24.71
C ALA A 355 10.30 3.12 -25.24
N ALA A 356 11.41 3.70 -24.79
CA ALA A 356 11.99 4.88 -25.40
C ALA A 356 12.21 4.56 -26.88
N GLY A 357 11.20 4.82 -27.70
CA GLY A 357 11.19 4.62 -29.12
C GLY A 357 12.00 5.72 -29.75
N GLY A 358 13.32 5.59 -29.71
CA GLY A 358 14.21 6.17 -30.70
C GLY A 358 13.88 5.56 -32.06
N GLY A 359 12.78 5.99 -32.66
CA GLY A 359 12.50 5.79 -34.06
C GLY A 359 12.95 7.03 -34.81
N ALA A 360 14.17 7.01 -35.32
CA ALA A 360 14.58 7.95 -36.35
C ALA A 360 13.67 7.75 -37.57
N CYS A 361 12.85 8.75 -37.90
CA CYS A 361 12.23 8.81 -39.22
C CYS A 361 13.25 9.43 -40.17
N CYS A 362 13.64 8.65 -41.19
CA CYS A 362 14.31 9.12 -42.39
C CYS A 362 13.38 10.02 -43.23
#